data_AF-M0E489-F1
#
_entry.id   AF-M0E489-F1
#
_cell.length_a   1.000
_cell.length_b   1.000
_cell.length_c   1.000
_cell.angle_alpha   90.00
_cell.angle_beta   90.00
_cell.angle_gamma   90.00
#
_symmetry.space_group_name_H-M   'P 1'
#
loop_
_entity.id
_entity.type
_entity.pdbx_description
1 polymer ?
#
loop_
_entity_poly.entity_id
_entity_poly.type
_entity_poly.pdbx_seq_one_letter_code
_entity_poly.pdbx_strand_id
1 'polypeptide(L)' 'MVAMASEKSSGEMYRCASCDATFDDYVVLDDDSIAGTAACPECRQPSLRLARD' A
#
# COMPACT_ATOMS: atom_id res chain seq x y z
N MET A 1 18.20 14.83 -24.13
CA MET A 1 16.87 15.29 -23.67
C MET A 1 15.90 14.23 -24.19
N VAL A 2 15.47 13.23 -23.43
CA VAL A 2 14.50 13.29 -22.32
C VAL A 2 14.82 12.19 -21.30
N ALA A 3 14.62 12.50 -20.02
CA ALA A 3 14.90 11.63 -18.88
C ALA A 3 14.16 10.29 -18.97
N MET A 4 14.82 9.23 -18.51
CA MET A 4 14.18 7.97 -18.15
C MET A 4 13.22 8.27 -17.00
N ALA A 5 11.94 8.50 -17.28
CA ALA A 5 10.92 8.32 -16.28
C ALA A 5 10.70 6.81 -16.20
N SER A 6 11.41 6.15 -15.28
CA SER A 6 10.96 4.87 -14.76
C SER A 6 9.55 5.12 -14.22
N GLU A 7 8.53 4.82 -15.03
CA GLU A 7 7.13 4.85 -14.66
C GLU A 7 6.84 3.69 -13.70
N LYS A 8 7.48 3.76 -12.54
CA LYS A 8 6.87 3.30 -11.31
C LYS A 8 7.18 4.42 -10.34
N SER A 9 6.22 5.32 -10.21
CA SER A 9 6.16 6.26 -9.10
C SER A 9 5.96 5.44 -7.82
N SER A 10 6.96 4.65 -7.44
CA SER A 10 7.04 3.92 -6.17
C SER A 10 7.39 4.94 -5.09
N GLY A 11 6.43 5.85 -4.84
CA GLY A 11 6.42 6.75 -3.69
C GLY A 11 5.07 6.71 -2.98
N GLU A 12 4.22 5.74 -3.34
CA GLU A 12 2.92 5.53 -2.72
C GLU A 12 3.14 4.82 -1.38
N MET A 13 3.42 5.62 -0.36
CA MET A 13 3.45 5.17 1.02
C MET A 13 2.03 4.80 1.44
N TYR A 14 1.86 3.66 2.10
CA TYR A 14 0.59 3.25 2.71
C TYR A 14 0.70 3.42 4.23
N ARG A 15 -0.28 4.11 4.82
CA ARG A 15 -0.38 4.28 6.27
C ARG A 15 -1.49 3.40 6.82
N CYS A 16 -1.17 2.59 7.83
CA CYS A 16 -2.14 1.79 8.55
C CYS A 16 -2.88 2.65 9.57
N ALA A 17 -4.21 2.73 9.47
CA ALA A 17 -5.01 3.50 10.44
C ALA A 17 -5.04 2.89 11.85
N SER A 18 -4.70 1.61 12.01
CA SER A 18 -4.79 0.90 13.29
C SER A 18 -3.56 1.06 14.17
N CYS A 19 -2.36 1.00 13.58
CA CYS A 19 -1.09 1.16 14.29
C CYS A 19 -0.34 2.46 13.93
N ASP A 20 -0.91 3.26 13.03
CA ASP A 20 -0.34 4.50 12.51
C ASP A 20 1.01 4.36 11.79
N ALA A 21 1.43 3.12 11.53
CA ALA A 21 2.68 2.83 10.85
C ALA A 21 2.56 3.04 9.34
N THR A 22 3.64 3.52 8.74
CA THR A 22 3.75 3.81 7.30
C THR A 22 4.68 2.79 6.65
N PHE A 23 4.25 2.23 5.54
CA PHE A 23 4.95 1.18 4.80
C PHE A 23 4.95 1.53 3.32
N ASP A 24 6.01 1.16 2.60
CA ASP A 24 6.05 1.26 1.12
C ASP A 24 5.40 0.02 0.45
N ASP A 25 5.04 -0.98 1.26
CA ASP A 25 4.53 -2.27 0.83
C ASP A 25 3.26 -2.64 1.60
N TYR A 26 2.40 -3.43 0.98
CA TYR A 26 1.15 -3.92 1.56
C TYR A 26 1.00 -5.42 1.32
N VAL A 27 0.38 -6.11 2.27
CA VAL A 27 0.02 -7.53 2.06
C VAL A 27 -1.37 -7.60 1.47
N VAL A 28 -1.60 -8.53 0.55
CA VAL A 28 -2.94 -8.77 0.00
C VAL A 28 -3.57 -9.94 0.77
N LEU A 29 -4.73 -9.69 1.37
CA LEU A 29 -5.55 -10.74 1.97
C LEU A 29 -6.46 -11.33 0.89
N ASP A 30 -6.36 -12.64 0.73
CA ASP A 30 -7.28 -13.46 -0.06
C ASP A 30 -8.60 -13.58 0.71
N ASP A 31 -9.58 -12.75 0.35
CA ASP A 31 -10.92 -12.74 0.93
C ASP A 31 -11.96 -13.24 -0.10
N ASP A 32 -11.59 -14.19 -0.96
CA ASP A 32 -12.39 -14.66 -2.12
C ASP A 32 -12.70 -13.56 -3.16
N SER A 33 -12.22 -12.35 -2.95
CA SER A 33 -12.39 -11.20 -3.84
C SER A 33 -11.35 -11.23 -4.96
N ILE A 34 -11.80 -11.08 -6.21
CA ILE A 34 -10.96 -11.14 -7.43
C ILE A 34 -9.80 -10.13 -7.39
N ALA A 35 -9.94 -9.03 -6.65
CA ALA A 35 -8.92 -7.99 -6.54
C ALA A 35 -7.95 -8.18 -5.35
N GLY A 36 -8.28 -9.05 -4.39
CA GLY A 36 -7.59 -9.11 -3.09
C GLY A 36 -7.74 -7.81 -2.28
N THR A 37 -7.66 -7.89 -0.96
CA THR A 37 -7.77 -6.70 -0.10
C THR A 37 -6.40 -6.31 0.46
N ALA A 38 -5.92 -5.10 0.14
CA ALA A 38 -4.69 -4.58 0.73
C ALA A 38 -4.84 -4.41 2.25
N ALA A 39 -3.96 -5.04 3.01
CA ALA A 39 -3.91 -5.04 4.46
C ALA A 39 -2.51 -4.76 5.00
N CYS A 40 -2.47 -4.21 6.21
CA CYS A 40 -1.23 -3.87 6.90
C CYS A 40 -0.43 -5.15 7.23
N PRO A 41 0.88 -5.24 6.95
CA PRO A 41 1.68 -6.42 7.29
C PRO A 41 1.72 -6.70 8.81
N GLU A 42 1.85 -5.65 9.62
CA GLU A 42 1.93 -5.77 11.09
C GLU A 42 0.58 -6.20 11.72
N CYS A 43 -0.48 -5.44 11.46
CA CYS A 43 -1.78 -5.70 12.09
C CYS A 43 -2.64 -6.72 11.33
N ARG A 44 -2.29 -7.04 10.07
CA ARG A 44 -3.10 -7.83 9.12
C ARG A 44 -4.55 -7.34 9.01
N GLN A 45 -4.73 -6.02 9.10
CA GLN A 45 -6.02 -5.35 9.02
C GLN A 45 -6.14 -4.63 7.67
N PRO A 46 -7.32 -4.67 7.01
CA PRO A 46 -7.59 -3.97 5.75
C PRO A 46 -7.85 -2.48 6.00
N SER A 47 -6.93 -1.84 6.72
CA SER A 47 -7.00 -0.44 7.17
C SER A 47 -5.88 0.41 6.59
N LEU A 48 -5.24 -0.06 5.51
CA LEU A 48 -4.24 0.71 4.78
C LEU A 48 -4.94 1.82 4.00
N ARG A 49 -4.48 3.05 4.21
CA ARG A 49 -4.82 4.19 3.37
C ARG A 49 -3.59 4.60 2.59
N LEU A 50 -3.80 4.95 1.33
CA LEU A 50 -2.78 5.58 0.52
C LEU A 50 -2.43 6.92 1.19
N ALA A 51 -1.19 7.08 1.64
CA ALA A 51 -0.68 8.32 2.19
C ALA A 51 -0.30 9.26 1.03
N ARG A 52 -1.28 9.59 0.17
CA ARG A 52 -1.17 10.71 -0.76
C ARG A 52 -1.32 11.99 0.05
N ASP A 53 -0.21 12.70 0.23
CA ASP A 53 -0.16 14.10 0.66
C ASP A 53 -0.67 15.02 -0.46
#